data_AF-A0A6G1FZ08-F1
#
_entry.id   AF-A0A6G1FZ08-F1
#
_cell.length_a   1.000
_cell.length_b   1.000
_cell.length_c   1.000
_cell.angle_alpha   90.00
_cell.angle_beta   90.00
_cell.angle_gamma   90.00
#
_symmetry.space_group_name_H-M   'P 1'
#
loop_
_entity.id
_entity.type
_entity.pdbx_description
1 polymer ?
#
loop_
_entity_poly.entity_id
_entity_poly.type
_entity_poly.pdbx_seq_one_letter_code
_entity_poly.pdbx_strand_id
1 'polypeptide(L)'
;KPEVGSEEWHRIRRDNHKEVERRRRETINEGINELSKIVPGCEKNKGSILQRAVQYIQQLRDAEQQNIEKWTLEKLLTEQALAELSSTVDRLKTDNER
;
A
#
# COMPACT_ATOMS: atom_id res chain seq x y z
N LYS A 1 38.19 1.56 29.89
CA LYS A 1 37.13 2.61 29.73
C LYS A 1 37.74 3.91 30.24
N PRO A 2 37.65 5.03 29.51
CA PRO A 2 38.20 6.30 29.98
C PRO A 2 37.54 6.73 31.28
N GLU A 3 38.27 7.49 32.10
CA GLU A 3 37.81 7.96 33.40
C GLU A 3 36.57 8.86 33.26
N VAL A 4 35.56 8.65 34.11
CA VAL A 4 34.31 9.41 34.03
C VAL A 4 34.60 10.89 34.31
N GLY A 5 34.20 11.76 33.38
CA GLY A 5 34.48 13.20 33.45
C GLY A 5 35.78 13.64 32.78
N SER A 6 36.61 12.71 32.29
CA SER A 6 37.78 13.05 31.46
C SER A 6 37.36 13.60 30.09
N GLU A 7 38.22 14.40 29.46
CA GLU A 7 37.98 14.90 28.10
C GLU A 7 37.76 13.77 27.09
N GLU A 8 38.48 12.66 27.24
CA GLU A 8 38.34 11.48 26.40
C GLU A 8 36.97 10.81 26.59
N TRP A 9 36.49 10.71 27.83
CA TRP A 9 35.14 10.21 28.12
C TRP A 9 34.05 11.10 27.49
N HIS A 10 34.20 12.42 27.58
CA HIS A 10 33.30 13.37 26.93
C HIS A 10 33.36 13.28 25.40
N ARG A 11 34.55 13.09 24.82
CA ARG A 11 34.73 12.90 23.36
C ARG A 11 34.01 11.66 22.87
N ILE A 12 34.26 10.50 23.49
CA ILE A 12 33.62 9.23 23.12
C ILE A 12 32.09 9.34 23.21
N ARG A 13 31.55 9.98 24.24
CA ARG A 13 30.09 10.18 24.34
C ARG A 13 29.53 11.04 23.21
N ARG A 14 30.21 12.14 22.86
CA ARG A 14 29.79 12.99 21.74
C ARG A 14 29.84 12.24 20.41
N ASP A 15 30.90 11.48 20.17
CA ASP A 15 31.06 10.74 18.92
C ASP A 15 30.04 9.60 18.80
N ASN A 16 29.80 8.87 19.89
CA ASN A 16 28.73 7.86 19.95
C ASN A 16 27.35 8.49 19.69
N HIS A 17 27.06 9.64 20.30
CA HIS A 17 25.79 10.34 20.04
C HIS A 17 25.64 10.76 18.58
N LYS A 18 26.72 11.27 17.96
CA LYS A 18 26.73 11.62 16.52
C LYS A 18 26.49 10.40 15.65
N GLU A 19 27.13 9.27 15.97
CA GLU A 19 26.99 8.03 15.22
C GLU A 19 25.57 7.46 15.31
N VAL A 20 24.96 7.49 16.50
CA VAL A 20 23.55 7.10 16.69
C VAL A 20 22.61 7.99 15.87
N GLU A 21 22.82 9.30 15.90
CA GLU A 21 22.04 10.25 15.09
C GLU A 21 22.19 9.99 13.58
N ARG A 22 23.43 9.75 13.12
CA ARG A 22 23.73 9.45 11.72
C ARG A 22 22.96 8.22 11.25
N ARG A 23 23.04 7.11 12.00
CA ARG A 23 22.31 5.88 11.69
C ARG A 23 20.79 6.10 11.65
N ARG A 24 20.24 6.85 12.60
CA ARG A 24 18.80 7.18 12.58
C ARG A 24 18.42 7.91 11.28
N ARG A 25 19.21 8.89 10.87
CA ARG A 25 18.96 9.65 9.64
C ARG A 25 19.07 8.80 8.39
N GLU A 26 20.02 7.87 8.36
CA GLU A 26 20.19 6.93 7.23
C GLU A 26 18.98 6.02 7.10
N THR A 27 18.53 5.38 8.18
CA THR A 27 17.32 4.54 8.17
C THR A 27 16.08 5.31 7.71
N ILE A 28 15.90 6.55 8.17
CA ILE A 28 14.79 7.40 7.72
C ILE A 28 14.89 7.70 6.21
N ASN A 29 16.10 8.02 5.72
CA ASN A 29 16.31 8.35 4.32
C ASN A 29 16.10 7.14 3.41
N GLU A 30 16.56 5.96 3.84
CA GLU A 30 16.31 4.70 3.15
C GLU A 30 14.81 4.44 3.05
N GLY A 31 14.06 4.56 4.15
CA GLY A 31 12.60 4.38 4.13
C GLY A 31 11.89 5.34 3.16
N ILE A 32 12.30 6.62 3.13
CA ILE A 32 11.73 7.60 2.19
C ILE A 32 12.10 7.26 0.74
N ASN A 33 13.32 6.80 0.49
CA ASN A 33 13.74 6.39 -0.86
C ASN A 33 12.99 5.14 -1.34
N GLU A 34 12.72 4.17 -0.47
CA GLU A 34 11.90 3.00 -0.84
C GLU A 34 10.46 3.41 -1.18
N LEU A 35 9.86 4.33 -0.42
CA LEU A 35 8.54 4.89 -0.77
C LEU A 35 8.55 5.52 -2.16
N SER A 36 9.62 6.23 -2.54
CA SER A 36 9.72 6.88 -3.85
C SER A 36 9.72 5.92 -5.04
N LYS A 37 10.13 4.66 -4.83
CA LYS A 37 10.19 3.64 -5.89
C LYS A 37 8.82 3.04 -6.20
N ILE A 38 7.95 2.93 -5.21
CA ILE A 38 6.64 2.28 -5.33
C ILE A 38 5.50 3.27 -5.58
N VAL A 39 5.69 4.53 -5.21
CA VAL A 39 4.68 5.58 -5.37
C VAL A 39 4.87 6.28 -6.72
N PRO A 40 3.88 6.26 -7.63
CA PRO A 40 4.01 6.87 -8.94
C PRO A 40 3.99 8.40 -8.88
N GLY A 41 4.81 9.02 -9.74
CA GLY A 41 4.90 10.49 -9.86
C GLY A 41 5.60 11.16 -8.69
N CYS A 42 6.48 10.44 -7.98
CA CYS A 42 7.32 11.04 -6.95
C CYS A 42 8.44 11.90 -7.56
N GLU A 43 8.58 13.11 -7.05
CA GLU A 43 9.77 13.94 -7.26
C GLU A 43 10.89 13.57 -6.26
N LYS A 44 12.08 14.13 -6.44
CA LYS A 44 13.26 13.86 -5.58
C LYS A 44 13.18 14.47 -4.17
N ASN A 45 12.15 15.25 -3.84
CA ASN A 45 12.01 15.90 -2.54
C ASN A 45 11.32 14.97 -1.52
N LYS A 46 11.90 14.84 -0.32
CA LYS A 46 11.36 14.02 0.78
C LYS A 46 9.93 14.43 1.17
N GLY A 47 9.64 15.73 1.20
CA GLY A 47 8.30 16.23 1.55
C GLY A 47 7.25 15.83 0.52
N SER A 48 7.56 15.96 -0.76
CA SER A 48 6.66 15.57 -1.85
C SER A 48 6.47 14.06 -1.91
N ILE A 49 7.52 13.26 -1.67
CA ILE A 49 7.42 11.79 -1.60
C ILE A 49 6.42 11.38 -0.51
N LEU A 50 6.55 11.95 0.70
CA LEU A 50 5.64 11.63 1.81
C LEU A 50 4.19 12.03 1.49
N GLN A 51 3.97 13.24 0.97
CA GLN A 51 2.64 13.71 0.61
C GLN A 51 2.03 12.84 -0.51
N ARG A 52 2.83 12.48 -1.53
CA ARG A 52 2.39 11.63 -2.63
C ARG A 52 2.10 10.21 -2.17
N ALA A 53 2.87 9.67 -1.23
CA ALA A 53 2.61 8.37 -0.64
C ALA A 53 1.26 8.33 0.07
N VAL A 54 0.93 9.35 0.86
CA VAL A 54 -0.38 9.45 1.53
C VAL A 54 -1.52 9.49 0.51
N GLN A 55 -1.40 10.33 -0.52
CA GLN A 55 -2.40 10.40 -1.59
C GLN A 55 -2.56 9.07 -2.31
N TYR A 56 -1.45 8.40 -2.64
CA TYR A 56 -1.48 7.15 -3.38
C TYR A 56 -2.12 6.02 -2.56
N ILE A 57 -1.86 5.95 -1.25
CA ILE A 57 -2.54 5.01 -0.36
C ILE A 57 -4.06 5.25 -0.37
N GLN A 58 -4.50 6.51 -0.28
CA GLN A 58 -5.93 6.83 -0.36
C GLN A 58 -6.53 6.38 -1.70
N GLN A 59 -5.86 6.67 -2.81
CA GLN A 59 -6.29 6.24 -4.15
C GLN A 59 -6.39 4.72 -4.27
N LEU A 60 -5.43 3.97 -3.69
CA LEU A 60 -5.47 2.51 -3.69
C LEU A 60 -6.66 1.98 -2.90
N ARG A 61 -6.99 2.59 -1.74
CA ARG A 61 -8.18 2.21 -0.96
C ARG A 61 -9.48 2.49 -1.70
N ASP A 62 -9.57 3.65 -2.34
CA ASP A 62 -10.76 4.02 -3.12
C ASP A 62 -10.92 3.10 -4.34
N ALA A 63 -9.82 2.77 -5.03
CA ALA A 63 -9.83 1.83 -6.14
C ALA A 63 -10.17 0.40 -5.73
N GLU A 64 -9.69 -0.05 -4.56
CA GLU A 64 -10.06 -1.35 -3.98
C GLU A 64 -11.56 -1.42 -3.70
N GLN A 65 -12.13 -0.39 -3.08
CA GLN A 65 -13.57 -0.30 -2.81
C GLN A 65 -14.38 -0.34 -4.11
N GLN A 66 -14.01 0.46 -5.11
CA GLN A 66 -14.68 0.47 -6.42
C GLN A 66 -14.59 -0.87 -7.14
N ASN A 67 -13.44 -1.56 -7.06
CA ASN A 67 -13.27 -2.88 -7.65
C ASN A 67 -14.17 -3.92 -6.98
N ILE A 68 -14.30 -3.88 -5.64
CA ILE A 68 -15.20 -4.77 -4.90
C ILE A 68 -16.66 -4.53 -5.31
N GLU A 69 -17.08 -3.28 -5.41
CA GLU A 69 -18.44 -2.92 -5.83
C GLU A 69 -18.72 -3.38 -7.26
N LYS A 70 -17.80 -3.12 -8.19
CA LYS A 70 -17.91 -3.55 -9.58
C LYS A 70 -18.01 -5.08 -9.67
N TRP A 71 -17.11 -5.80 -9.00
CA TRP A 71 -17.11 -7.26 -9.02
C TRP A 71 -18.39 -7.85 -8.41
N THR A 72 -18.88 -7.26 -7.31
CA THR A 72 -20.12 -7.67 -6.67
C THR A 72 -21.31 -7.49 -7.61
N LEU A 73 -21.39 -6.36 -8.31
CA LEU A 73 -22.44 -6.08 -9.29
C LEU A 73 -22.36 -7.04 -10.49
N GLU A 74 -21.17 -7.21 -11.07
CA GLU A 74 -20.96 -8.14 -12.20
C GLU A 74 -21.34 -9.57 -11.84
N LYS A 75 -20.98 -10.02 -10.63
CA LYS A 75 -21.37 -11.33 -10.11
C LYS A 75 -22.90 -11.47 -10.02
N LEU A 76 -23.57 -10.51 -9.40
CA LEU A 76 -25.04 -10.55 -9.23
C LEU A 76 -25.77 -10.56 -10.58
N LEU A 77 -25.33 -9.74 -11.54
CA LEU A 77 -25.90 -9.71 -12.89
C LEU A 77 -25.68 -11.03 -13.64
N THR A 78 -24.48 -11.63 -13.49
CA THR A 78 -24.17 -12.91 -14.12
C THR A 78 -24.98 -14.05 -13.51
N GLU A 79 -25.17 -14.06 -12.19
CA GLU A 79 -26.02 -15.03 -11.49
C GLU A 79 -27.48 -14.91 -11.92
N GLN A 80 -27.99 -13.69 -12.07
CA GLN A 80 -29.34 -13.47 -12.59
C GLN A 80 -29.50 -13.99 -14.02
N ALA A 81 -28.58 -13.65 -14.91
CA ALA A 81 -28.61 -14.13 -16.30
C ALA A 81 -28.51 -15.66 -16.39
N LEU A 82 -27.69 -16.29 -15.53
CA LEU A 82 -27.57 -17.74 -15.45
C LEU A 82 -28.89 -18.40 -15.00
N ALA A 83 -29.58 -17.81 -14.02
CA ALA A 83 -30.88 -18.29 -13.55
C ALA A 83 -31.95 -18.19 -14.64
N GLU A 84 -32.01 -17.07 -15.36
CA GLU A 84 -32.95 -16.85 -16.47
C GLU A 84 -32.70 -17.83 -17.63
N LEU A 85 -31.44 -18.04 -18.01
CA LEU A 85 -31.05 -19.04 -19.02
C LEU A 85 -31.43 -20.46 -18.59
N SER A 86 -31.16 -20.83 -17.34
CA SER A 86 -31.50 -22.16 -16.82
C SER A 86 -33.01 -22.40 -16.86
N SER A 87 -33.81 -21.43 -16.40
CA SER A 87 -35.27 -21.50 -16.48
C SER A 87 -35.78 -21.61 -17.92
N THR A 88 -35.16 -20.88 -18.85
CA THR A 88 -35.52 -20.96 -20.28
C THR A 88 -35.22 -22.34 -20.87
N VAL A 89 -34.07 -22.92 -20.53
CA VAL A 89 -33.69 -24.27 -20.96
C VAL A 89 -34.67 -25.31 -20.43
N ASP A 90 -35.04 -25.25 -19.15
CA ASP A 90 -35.98 -26.21 -18.54
C ASP A 90 -37.37 -26.13 -19.16
N ARG A 91 -37.85 -24.92 -19.49
CA ARG A 91 -39.10 -24.71 -20.23
C ARG A 91 -39.04 -25.34 -21.62
N LEU A 92 -37.97 -25.08 -22.39
CA LEU A 92 -37.81 -25.63 -23.73
C LEU A 92 -37.68 -27.17 -23.74
N LYS A 93 -37.04 -27.75 -22.73
CA LYS A 93 -37.00 -29.22 -22.56
C LYS A 93 -38.40 -29.77 -22.35
N THR A 94 -39.17 -29.15 -21.45
CA THR A 94 -40.56 -29.55 -21.17
C THR A 94 -41.44 -29.46 -22.41
N ASP A 95 -41.29 -28.40 -23.21
CA ASP A 95 -42.07 -28.19 -24.43
C ASP A 95 -41.70 -29.21 -25.54
N ASN A 96 -40.44 -29.65 -25.62
CA ASN A 96 -40.00 -30.69 -26.58
C ASN A 96 -40.38 -32.12 -26.16
N GLU A 97 -40.66 -32.35 -24.88
CA GLU A 97 -41.09 -33.65 -24.34
C GLU A 97 -42.62 -33.85 -24.45
N ARG A 98 -43.36 -32.85 -24.94
CA ARG A 98 -44.81 -32.90 -25.22
C ARG A 98 -45.11 -33.21 -26.67
#